data_AF-A0A1T4ZCK2-F1
#
_entry.id   AF-A0A1T4ZCK2-F1
#
_cell.length_a   1.000
_cell.length_b   1.000
_cell.length_c   1.000
_cell.angle_alpha   90.00
_cell.angle_beta   90.00
_cell.angle_gamma   90.00
#
_symmetry.space_group_name_H-M   'P 1'
#
loop_
_entity.id
_entity.type
_entity.pdbx_description
1 polymer ?
#
loop_
_entity_poly.entity_id
_entity_poly.type
_entity_poly.pdbx_seq_one_letter_code
_entity_poly.pdbx_strand_id
1 'polypeptide(L)'
;MVQTPSKIITVAEFLKQPETKPASEYIEGQIIQKPMPQGKHSTIQGELVTAINAILKPAKIARAFPELRCTFEERSIVPDVSVFTWDRIPRDDK
;
A
#
# COMPACT_ATOMS: atom_id res chain seq x y z
N MET A 1 -26.72 -13.68 16.72
CA MET A 1 -25.85 -12.58 16.25
C MET A 1 -26.58 -11.90 15.10
N VAL A 2 -26.89 -10.60 15.23
CA VAL A 2 -27.54 -9.84 14.14
C VAL A 2 -26.45 -9.55 13.11
N GLN A 3 -26.50 -10.22 11.95
CA GLN A 3 -25.67 -9.85 10.82
C GLN A 3 -26.26 -8.60 10.18
N THR A 4 -25.68 -7.46 10.50
CA THR A 4 -25.94 -6.20 9.80
C THR A 4 -25.56 -6.40 8.33
N PRO A 5 -26.42 -6.06 7.36
CA PRO A 5 -26.06 -6.17 5.95
C PRO A 5 -24.80 -5.33 5.73
N SER A 6 -23.72 -6.01 5.29
CA SER A 6 -22.48 -5.36 4.90
C SER A 6 -22.84 -4.37 3.80
N LYS A 7 -22.81 -3.07 4.13
CA LYS A 7 -23.02 -2.03 3.14
C LYS A 7 -21.83 -2.13 2.20
N ILE A 8 -22.06 -2.65 0.99
CA ILE A 8 -21.02 -2.78 -0.04
C ILE A 8 -20.56 -1.36 -0.35
N ILE A 9 -19.41 -0.98 0.21
CA ILE A 9 -18.80 0.31 -0.04
C ILE A 9 -17.98 0.21 -1.31
N THR A 10 -18.03 1.22 -2.17
CA THR A 10 -17.21 1.28 -3.38
C THR A 10 -15.79 1.74 -3.04
N VAL A 11 -14.79 1.43 -3.90
CA VAL A 11 -13.43 1.99 -3.76
C VAL A 11 -13.46 3.51 -3.68
N ALA A 12 -14.30 4.17 -4.48
CA ALA A 12 -14.40 5.62 -4.52
C ALA A 12 -14.91 6.23 -3.20
N GLU A 13 -15.84 5.55 -2.52
CA GLU A 13 -16.29 5.95 -1.18
C GLU A 13 -15.24 5.65 -0.11
N PHE A 14 -14.53 4.53 -0.23
CA PHE A 14 -13.41 4.21 0.65
C PHE A 14 -12.30 5.28 0.59
N LEU A 15 -11.90 5.70 -0.61
CA LEU A 15 -10.84 6.70 -0.82
C LEU A 15 -11.20 8.11 -0.30
N LYS A 16 -12.47 8.40 -0.02
CA LYS A 16 -12.90 9.66 0.61
C LYS A 16 -12.77 9.64 2.13
N GLN A 17 -12.55 8.48 2.73
CA GLN A 17 -12.36 8.35 4.18
C GLN A 17 -10.96 8.85 4.57
N PRO A 18 -10.80 9.32 5.82
CA PRO A 18 -9.48 9.69 6.32
C PRO A 18 -8.55 8.48 6.41
N GLU A 19 -7.26 8.70 6.16
CA GLU A 19 -6.22 7.69 6.39
C GLU A 19 -6.16 7.28 7.87
N THR A 20 -5.85 6.02 8.11
CA THR A 20 -5.79 5.40 9.45
C THR A 20 -4.37 4.96 9.81
N LYS A 21 -4.12 4.71 11.09
CA LYS A 21 -2.86 4.15 11.58
C LYS A 21 -3.13 2.92 12.46
N PRO A 22 -2.71 1.70 12.04
CA PRO A 22 -2.14 1.34 10.73
C PRO A 22 -3.12 1.57 9.59
N ALA A 23 -2.61 1.58 8.37
CA ALA A 23 -3.41 1.86 7.18
C ALA A 23 -4.56 0.86 7.01
N SER A 24 -5.70 1.37 6.55
CA SER A 24 -6.82 0.55 6.08
C SER A 24 -6.65 0.22 4.61
N GLU A 25 -6.95 -1.03 4.26
CA GLU A 25 -6.99 -1.56 2.91
C GLU A 25 -8.44 -1.86 2.51
N TYR A 26 -8.71 -1.76 1.22
CA TYR A 26 -9.96 -2.15 0.62
C TYR A 26 -9.75 -3.36 -0.29
N ILE A 27 -10.41 -4.47 0.05
CA ILE A 27 -10.32 -5.74 -0.66
C ILE A 27 -11.74 -6.30 -0.77
N GLU A 28 -12.25 -6.43 -2.00
CA GLU A 28 -13.53 -7.12 -2.29
C GLU A 28 -14.73 -6.58 -1.50
N GLY A 29 -14.89 -5.24 -1.48
CA GLY A 29 -16.01 -4.61 -0.78
C GLY A 29 -15.79 -4.41 0.73
N GLN A 30 -14.67 -4.86 1.27
CA GLN A 30 -14.40 -4.83 2.71
C GLN A 30 -13.25 -3.88 3.04
N ILE A 31 -13.37 -3.19 4.17
CA ILE A 31 -12.31 -2.37 4.75
C ILE A 31 -11.62 -3.20 5.83
N ILE A 32 -10.34 -3.48 5.64
CA ILE A 32 -9.51 -4.29 6.53
C ILE A 32 -8.35 -3.43 7.01
N GLN A 33 -8.20 -3.25 8.32
CA GLN A 33 -7.08 -2.50 8.87
C GLN A 33 -5.85 -3.40 9.03
N LYS A 34 -4.68 -2.92 8.59
CA LYS A 34 -3.41 -3.63 8.82
C LYS A 34 -3.15 -3.79 10.33
N PRO A 35 -2.46 -4.88 10.73
CA PRO A 35 -2.00 -5.01 12.11
C PRO A 35 -0.95 -3.94 12.41
N MET A 36 -0.80 -3.57 13.69
CA MET A 36 0.30 -2.71 14.12
C MET A 36 1.63 -3.38 13.78
N PRO A 37 2.55 -2.69 13.08
CA PRO A 37 3.86 -3.26 12.76
C PRO A 37 4.64 -3.55 14.05
N GLN A 38 5.40 -4.64 14.03
CA GLN A 38 6.26 -5.07 15.14
C GLN A 38 7.73 -4.99 14.73
N GLY A 39 8.65 -4.94 15.71
CA GLY A 39 10.08 -4.79 15.46
C GLY A 39 10.65 -5.76 14.42
N LYS A 40 10.31 -7.06 14.49
CA LYS A 40 10.75 -8.06 13.50
C LYS A 40 10.26 -7.75 12.07
N HIS A 41 8.99 -7.35 11.94
CA HIS A 41 8.39 -6.96 10.67
C HIS A 41 9.10 -5.70 10.12
N SER A 42 9.26 -4.67 10.95
CA SER A 42 9.92 -3.42 10.57
C SER A 42 11.39 -3.61 10.17
N THR A 43 12.13 -4.50 10.85
CA THR A 43 13.51 -4.83 10.48
C THR A 43 13.56 -5.46 9.09
N ILE A 44 12.72 -6.46 8.80
CA ILE A 44 12.71 -7.12 7.49
C ILE A 44 12.30 -6.12 6.39
N GLN A 45 11.25 -5.34 6.63
CA GLN A 45 10.77 -4.33 5.68
C GLN A 45 11.86 -3.30 5.35
N GLY A 46 12.52 -2.74 6.37
CA GLY A 46 13.55 -1.72 6.20
C GLY A 46 14.77 -2.23 5.44
N GLU A 47 15.27 -3.42 5.80
CA GLU A 47 16.42 -4.05 5.11
C GLU A 47 16.08 -4.40 3.66
N LEU A 48 14.87 -4.93 3.40
CA LEU A 48 14.44 -5.28 2.04
C LEU A 48 14.34 -4.05 1.13
N VAL A 49 13.71 -2.96 1.61
CA VAL A 49 13.61 -1.70 0.86
C VAL A 49 15.01 -1.14 0.57
N THR A 50 15.91 -1.20 1.56
CA THR A 50 17.27 -0.71 1.43
C THR A 50 18.05 -1.51 0.39
N ALA A 51 18.02 -2.85 0.47
CA ALA A 51 18.71 -3.74 -0.45
C ALA A 51 18.24 -3.55 -1.91
N ILE A 52 16.92 -3.49 -2.13
CA ILE A 52 16.36 -3.29 -3.48
C ILE A 52 16.79 -1.93 -4.04
N ASN A 53 16.67 -0.87 -3.24
CA ASN A 53 17.00 0.47 -3.69
C ASN A 53 18.50 0.68 -3.90
N ALA A 54 19.38 -0.01 -3.15
CA ALA A 54 20.82 0.07 -3.34
C ALA A 54 21.24 -0.42 -4.75
N ILE A 55 20.55 -1.44 -5.28
CA ILE A 55 20.87 -2.04 -6.58
C ILE A 55 20.14 -1.32 -7.74
N LEU A 56 18.83 -1.08 -7.61
CA LEU A 56 17.99 -0.69 -8.75
C LEU A 56 17.85 0.82 -8.94
N LYS A 57 17.91 1.60 -7.86
CA LYS A 57 17.69 3.06 -7.90
C LYS A 57 18.81 3.82 -8.63
N PRO A 58 20.12 3.52 -8.47
CA PRO A 58 21.19 4.27 -9.13
C PRO A 58 21.12 4.18 -10.65
N ALA A 59 20.82 2.99 -11.17
CA ALA A 59 20.67 2.75 -12.61
C ALA A 59 19.29 3.15 -13.17
N LYS A 60 18.41 3.73 -12.33
CA LYS A 60 17.04 4.10 -12.72
C LYS A 60 16.26 2.93 -13.33
N ILE A 61 16.40 1.74 -12.77
CA ILE A 61 15.68 0.54 -13.22
C ILE A 61 14.32 0.46 -12.52
N ALA A 62 14.33 0.62 -11.20
CA ALA A 62 13.14 0.56 -10.36
C ALA A 62 13.36 1.31 -9.05
N ARG A 63 12.29 1.50 -8.28
CA ARG A 63 12.33 2.02 -6.91
C ARG A 63 11.37 1.24 -6.02
N ALA A 64 11.83 0.88 -4.82
CA ALA A 64 11.01 0.35 -3.75
C ALA A 64 10.51 1.46 -2.83
N PHE A 65 9.23 1.39 -2.45
CA PHE A 65 8.53 2.30 -1.55
C PHE A 65 7.91 1.49 -0.41
N PRO A 66 8.21 1.81 0.87
CA PRO A 66 7.52 1.21 2.00
C PRO A 66 6.11 1.81 2.14
N GLU A 67 5.13 1.00 2.54
CA GLU A 67 3.78 1.43 2.94
C GLU A 67 3.09 2.39 1.93
N LEU A 68 3.21 2.09 0.62
CA LEU A 68 2.63 2.92 -0.44
C LEU A 68 1.24 2.43 -0.84
N ARG A 69 0.24 3.31 -0.76
CA ARG A 69 -1.11 3.00 -1.24
C ARG A 69 -1.11 2.74 -2.74
N CYS A 70 -1.62 1.58 -3.12
CA CYS A 70 -1.78 1.13 -4.50
C CYS A 70 -3.26 0.87 -4.77
N THR A 71 -3.87 1.68 -5.63
CA THR A 71 -5.26 1.52 -6.06
C THR A 71 -5.29 1.05 -7.51
N PHE A 72 -5.94 -0.09 -7.75
CA PHE A 72 -6.15 -0.65 -9.08
C PHE A 72 -7.41 -1.50 -9.06
N GLU A 73 -8.16 -1.45 -10.16
CA GLU A 73 -9.45 -2.14 -10.28
C GLU A 73 -10.36 -1.84 -9.07
N GLU A 74 -10.93 -2.88 -8.45
CA GLU A 74 -11.77 -2.78 -7.25
C GLU A 74 -10.95 -3.03 -5.96
N ARG A 75 -9.69 -2.59 -5.90
CA ARG A 75 -8.80 -2.79 -4.75
C ARG A 75 -8.03 -1.50 -4.41
N SER A 76 -7.81 -1.28 -3.12
CA SER A 76 -6.93 -0.21 -2.62
C SER A 76 -6.14 -0.72 -1.42
N ILE A 77 -4.93 -1.19 -1.67
CA ILE A 77 -4.08 -1.87 -0.68
C ILE A 77 -2.87 -1.01 -0.31
N VAL A 78 -2.21 -1.35 0.78
CA VAL A 78 -0.96 -0.72 1.26
C VAL A 78 0.05 -1.84 1.53
N PRO A 79 0.72 -2.36 0.49
CA PRO A 79 1.72 -3.40 0.65
C PRO A 79 2.86 -2.92 1.55
N ASP A 80 3.46 -3.84 2.30
CA ASP A 80 4.63 -3.53 3.13
C ASP A 80 5.76 -2.94 2.27
N VAL A 81 5.98 -3.48 1.07
CA VAL A 81 6.94 -2.96 0.09
C VAL A 81 6.33 -3.03 -1.31
N SER A 82 6.27 -1.88 -1.99
CA SER A 82 5.88 -1.80 -3.40
C SER A 82 7.09 -1.43 -4.26
N VAL A 83 7.33 -2.17 -5.34
CA VAL A 83 8.44 -1.91 -6.28
C VAL A 83 7.90 -1.61 -7.66
N PHE A 84 8.25 -0.45 -8.20
CA PHE A 84 7.84 -0.02 -9.53
C PHE A 84 9.06 0.16 -10.43
N THR A 85 8.96 -0.30 -11.67
CA THR A 85 9.92 0.05 -12.72
C THR A 85 9.90 1.56 -12.95
N TRP A 86 11.03 2.12 -13.36
CA TRP A 86 11.26 3.56 -13.32
C TRP A 86 10.31 4.39 -14.19
N ASP A 87 9.85 3.80 -15.28
CA ASP A 87 8.88 4.32 -16.25
C ASP A 87 7.43 4.27 -15.73
N ARG A 88 7.14 3.41 -14.75
CA ARG A 88 5.80 3.24 -14.16
C ARG A 88 5.59 4.03 -12.87
N ILE A 89 6.58 4.80 -12.40
CA ILE A 89 6.45 5.67 -11.24
C ILE A 89 5.73 6.96 -11.68
N PRO A 90 4.52 7.26 -11.19
CA PRO A 90 3.84 8.52 -11.46
C PRO A 90 4.69 9.70 -10.98
N ARG A 91 4.68 10.79 -11.74
CA ARG A 91 5.39 12.02 -11.40
C ARG A 91 4.43 13.18 -11.57
N ASP A 92 4.51 14.14 -10.67
CA ASP A 92 3.81 15.40 -10.85
C ASP A 92 4.32 16.08 -12.12
N ASP A 93 3.40 16.67 -12.88
CA ASP A 93 3.76 17.58 -13.96
C ASP A 93 4.53 18.77 -13.37
N LYS A 94 5.55 19.24 -14.11
CA LYS A 94 6.37 20.38 -13.69
C LYS A 94 5.60 21.69 -13.71
#